data_AF-A0A8J7FC78-F1
#
_entry.id   AF-A0A8J7FC78-F1
#
_cell.length_a   1.000
_cell.length_b   1.000
_cell.length_c   1.000
_cell.angle_alpha   90.00
_cell.angle_beta   90.00
_cell.angle_gamma   90.00
#
_symmetry.space_group_name_H-M   'P 1'
#
loop_
_entity.id
_entity.type
_entity.pdbx_description
1 polymer ?
#
loop_
_entity_poly.entity_id
_entity_poly.type
_entity_poly.pdbx_seq_one_letter_code
_entity_poly.pdbx_strand_id
1 'polypeptide(L)'
;MEFILQLIDITLTTIKDVIPIAAIIFGFQLFVIRRPIPNLKRVLIGFAYVIFGLALFLLGLDKALFPIGRLMAEQLTNPDFISQWSDSVPGQLHWKDYYWVFLFAFLIGASTTIAEPSLIAVAIKANEVSGGAIGVWGLRIAVALGVAVGISLGTWRIVTGYPIHWFIISGYIVVVIQTIWAPKMIVPLAYDSGGVTTSTVTVPLVAALGLGLAETVPGRSALIDGFGLIAFASLFPMITVMGYAQITEWSAKRSSKKERETAEV
;
A
#
# COMPACT_ATOMS: atom_id res chain seq x y z
N MET A 1 9.61 -19.43 -27.48
CA MET A 1 9.62 -18.16 -28.24
C MET A 1 8.78 -17.09 -27.54
N GLU A 2 7.53 -17.41 -27.16
CA GLU A 2 6.61 -16.45 -26.53
C GLU A 2 7.12 -15.79 -25.23
N PHE A 3 7.77 -16.55 -24.34
CA PHE A 3 8.34 -15.98 -23.12
C PHE A 3 9.39 -14.89 -23.38
N ILE A 4 10.24 -15.09 -24.38
CA ILE A 4 11.29 -14.12 -24.74
C ILE A 4 10.65 -12.87 -25.35
N LEU A 5 9.64 -13.03 -26.20
CA LEU A 5 8.90 -11.91 -26.77
C LEU A 5 8.17 -11.10 -25.69
N GLN A 6 7.53 -11.76 -24.72
CA GLN A 6 6.90 -11.10 -23.58
C GLN A 6 7.91 -10.35 -22.71
N LEU A 7 9.07 -10.97 -22.43
CA LEU A 7 10.13 -10.31 -21.66
C LEU A 7 10.63 -9.04 -22.37
N ILE A 8 10.83 -9.10 -23.69
CA ILE A 8 11.25 -7.94 -24.49
C ILE A 8 10.18 -6.85 -24.44
N ASP A 9 8.91 -7.21 -24.63
CA ASP A 9 7.81 -6.24 -24.65
C ASP A 9 7.61 -5.54 -23.29
N ILE A 10 7.64 -6.31 -22.20
CA ILE A 10 7.61 -5.76 -20.83
C ILE A 10 8.82 -4.87 -20.58
N THR A 11 10.01 -5.26 -21.05
CA THR A 11 11.21 -4.43 -20.89
C THR A 11 11.09 -3.11 -21.65
N LEU A 12 10.60 -3.13 -22.90
CA LEU A 12 10.37 -1.92 -23.69
C LEU A 12 9.32 -1.00 -23.09
N THR A 13 8.25 -1.57 -22.54
CA THR A 13 7.21 -0.84 -21.83
C THR A 13 7.77 -0.21 -20.55
N THR A 14 8.53 -0.98 -19.77
CA THR A 14 9.22 -0.50 -18.57
C THR A 14 10.17 0.66 -18.88
N ILE A 15 10.91 0.60 -20.00
CA ILE A 15 11.76 1.71 -20.45
C ILE A 15 10.91 2.96 -20.69
N LYS A 16 9.78 2.84 -21.43
CA LYS A 16 8.87 3.96 -21.69
C LYS A 16 8.32 4.56 -20.39
N ASP A 17 7.95 3.73 -19.42
CA ASP A 17 7.39 4.16 -18.14
C ASP A 17 8.42 4.85 -17.24
N VAL A 18 9.70 4.46 -17.34
CA VAL A 18 10.79 5.02 -16.55
C VAL A 18 11.37 6.31 -17.17
N ILE A 19 11.24 6.52 -18.49
CA ILE A 19 11.76 7.70 -19.19
C ILE A 19 11.30 9.03 -18.54
N PRO A 20 10.02 9.24 -18.19
CA PRO A 20 9.58 10.48 -17.54
C PRO A 20 10.30 10.74 -16.20
N ILE A 21 10.48 9.69 -15.40
CA ILE A 21 11.19 9.76 -14.12
C ILE A 21 12.66 10.12 -14.36
N ALA A 22 13.31 9.45 -15.31
CA ALA A 22 14.68 9.74 -15.70
C ALA A 22 14.83 11.19 -16.18
N ALA A 23 13.91 11.65 -17.03
CA ALA A 23 13.90 13.00 -17.57
C ALA A 23 13.77 14.06 -16.47
N ILE A 24 12.91 13.84 -15.48
CA ILE A 24 12.79 14.72 -14.32
C ILE A 24 14.08 14.72 -13.50
N ILE A 25 14.63 13.55 -13.17
CA ILE A 25 15.85 13.44 -12.36
C ILE A 25 17.04 14.13 -13.03
N PHE A 26 17.33 13.77 -14.29
CA PHE A 26 18.44 14.36 -15.03
C PHE A 26 18.17 15.83 -15.37
N GLY A 27 16.92 16.19 -15.63
CA GLY A 27 16.50 17.58 -15.86
C GLY A 27 16.75 18.47 -14.64
N PHE A 28 16.31 18.04 -13.45
CA PHE A 28 16.59 18.77 -12.21
C PHE A 28 18.09 18.83 -11.92
N GLN A 29 18.82 17.73 -12.10
CA GLN A 29 20.26 17.69 -11.85
C GLN A 29 21.04 18.68 -12.74
N LEU A 30 20.73 18.69 -14.05
CA LEU A 30 21.47 19.48 -15.03
C LEU A 30 21.00 20.94 -15.12
N PHE A 31 19.68 21.19 -15.06
CA PHE A 31 19.13 22.53 -15.29
C PHE A 31 18.86 23.31 -13.99
N VAL A 32 18.42 22.63 -12.92
CA VAL A 32 18.06 23.29 -11.64
C VAL A 32 19.26 23.33 -10.68
N ILE A 33 19.84 22.17 -10.38
CA ILE A 33 20.99 22.04 -9.47
C ILE A 33 22.28 22.49 -10.16
N ARG A 34 22.33 22.42 -11.50
CA ARG A 34 23.47 22.84 -12.34
C ARG A 34 24.79 22.18 -11.94
N ARG A 35 24.74 20.90 -11.61
CA ARG A 35 25.93 20.09 -11.29
C ARG A 35 26.04 18.89 -12.21
N PRO A 36 27.26 18.52 -12.66
CA PRO A 36 27.45 17.30 -13.41
C PRO A 36 27.02 16.09 -12.57
N ILE A 37 26.52 15.05 -13.24
CA ILE A 37 26.07 13.82 -12.57
C ILE A 37 27.31 13.12 -11.98
N PRO A 38 27.39 12.95 -10.65
CA PRO A 38 28.50 12.23 -10.04
C PRO A 38 28.51 10.78 -10.51
N ASN A 39 29.68 10.25 -10.89
CA ASN A 39 29.86 8.85 -11.28
C ASN A 39 28.89 8.37 -12.39
N LEU A 40 28.74 9.13 -13.48
CA LEU A 40 27.79 8.86 -14.57
C LEU A 40 27.78 7.39 -15.04
N LYS A 41 28.96 6.77 -15.21
CA LYS A 41 29.05 5.34 -15.60
C LYS A 41 28.33 4.42 -14.61
N ARG A 42 28.54 4.63 -13.31
CA ARG A 42 27.89 3.84 -12.25
C ARG A 42 26.39 4.09 -12.22
N VAL A 43 25.95 5.33 -12.44
CA VAL A 43 24.53 5.70 -12.52
C VAL A 43 23.87 4.99 -13.70
N LEU A 44 24.47 5.02 -14.89
CA LEU A 44 23.91 4.37 -16.09
C LEU A 44 23.84 2.85 -15.95
N ILE A 45 24.87 2.22 -15.37
CA ILE A 45 24.85 0.78 -15.08
C ILE A 45 23.77 0.44 -14.06
N GLY A 46 23.65 1.23 -12.99
CA GLY A 46 22.58 1.07 -11.99
C GLY A 46 21.20 1.22 -12.63
N PHE A 47 21.02 2.18 -13.54
CA PHE A 47 19.77 2.38 -14.27
C PHE A 47 19.41 1.18 -15.14
N ALA A 48 20.40 0.59 -15.83
CA ALA A 48 20.20 -0.64 -16.59
C ALA A 48 19.76 -1.81 -15.70
N TYR A 49 20.38 -1.97 -14.52
CA TYR A 49 19.97 -2.99 -13.55
C TYR A 49 18.56 -2.76 -13.00
N VAL A 50 18.18 -1.49 -12.76
CA VAL A 50 16.81 -1.16 -12.33
C VAL A 50 15.80 -1.52 -13.42
N ILE A 51 16.04 -1.15 -14.68
CA ILE A 51 15.13 -1.47 -15.79
C ILE A 51 14.99 -2.98 -15.96
N PHE A 52 16.10 -3.71 -15.98
CA PHE A 52 16.07 -5.16 -16.16
C PHE A 52 15.43 -5.88 -14.96
N GLY A 53 15.77 -5.45 -13.74
CA GLY A 53 15.19 -5.98 -12.51
C GLY A 53 13.68 -5.72 -12.43
N LEU A 54 13.23 -4.51 -12.78
CA LEU A 54 11.82 -4.14 -12.81
C LEU A 54 11.05 -4.94 -13.88
N ALA A 55 11.63 -5.14 -15.07
CA ALA A 55 11.01 -5.95 -16.12
C ALA A 55 10.85 -7.42 -15.70
N LEU A 56 11.88 -8.04 -15.12
CA LEU A 56 11.80 -9.40 -14.58
C LEU A 56 10.78 -9.50 -13.43
N PHE A 57 10.75 -8.49 -12.57
CA PHE A 57 9.81 -8.42 -11.45
C PHE A 57 8.35 -8.32 -11.93
N LEU A 58 8.06 -7.42 -12.86
CA LEU A 58 6.73 -7.26 -13.46
C LEU A 58 6.29 -8.53 -14.20
N LEU A 59 7.20 -9.18 -14.93
CA LEU A 59 6.93 -10.47 -15.56
C LEU A 59 6.58 -11.56 -14.53
N GLY A 60 7.32 -11.61 -13.41
CA GLY A 60 7.03 -12.53 -12.31
C GLY A 60 5.66 -12.29 -11.68
N LEU A 61 5.28 -11.03 -11.49
CA LEU A 61 3.97 -10.65 -10.97
C LEU A 61 2.84 -11.05 -11.92
N ASP A 62 2.99 -10.76 -13.22
CA ASP A 62 1.98 -11.07 -14.24
C ASP A 62 1.76 -12.58 -14.40
N LYS A 63 2.81 -13.39 -14.25
CA LYS A 63 2.72 -14.85 -14.36
C LYS A 63 2.26 -15.54 -13.08
N ALA A 64 2.57 -14.99 -11.91
CA ALA A 64 2.32 -15.67 -10.64
C ALA A 64 1.22 -14.99 -9.81
N LEU A 65 1.41 -13.72 -9.45
CA LEU A 65 0.59 -13.07 -8.41
C LEU A 65 -0.72 -12.50 -8.97
N PHE A 66 -0.72 -11.96 -10.19
CA PHE A 66 -1.94 -11.42 -10.80
C PHE A 66 -3.00 -12.49 -11.06
N PRO A 67 -2.66 -13.66 -11.64
CA PRO A 67 -3.63 -14.73 -11.84
C PRO A 67 -4.21 -15.23 -10.51
N ILE A 68 -3.39 -15.35 -9.45
CA ILE A 68 -3.87 -15.75 -8.13
C ILE A 68 -4.88 -14.73 -7.59
N GLY A 69 -4.57 -13.43 -7.68
CA GLY A 69 -5.48 -12.37 -7.23
C GLY A 69 -6.83 -12.40 -7.96
N ARG A 70 -6.81 -12.56 -9.29
CA ARG A 70 -8.02 -12.65 -10.12
C ARG A 70 -8.83 -13.91 -9.83
N LEU A 71 -8.18 -15.08 -9.79
CA LEU A 71 -8.85 -16.34 -9.47
C LEU A 71 -9.50 -16.32 -8.10
N MET A 72 -8.84 -15.76 -7.09
CA MET A 72 -9.42 -15.60 -5.76
C MET A 72 -10.59 -14.62 -5.76
N ALA A 73 -10.49 -13.50 -6.47
CA ALA A 73 -11.60 -12.57 -6.65
C ALA A 73 -12.81 -13.26 -7.31
N GLU A 74 -12.60 -13.97 -8.42
CA GLU A 74 -13.64 -14.73 -9.14
C GLU A 74 -14.29 -15.79 -8.25
N GLN A 75 -13.51 -16.58 -7.53
CA GLN A 75 -14.04 -17.63 -6.66
C GLN A 75 -14.81 -17.07 -5.46
N LEU A 76 -14.29 -16.03 -4.82
CA LEU A 76 -14.93 -15.42 -3.65
C LEU A 76 -16.13 -14.53 -4.00
N THR A 77 -16.23 -14.08 -5.26
CA THR A 77 -17.39 -13.32 -5.76
C THR A 77 -18.40 -14.19 -6.52
N ASN A 78 -18.14 -15.50 -6.64
CA ASN A 78 -19.04 -16.42 -7.32
C ASN A 78 -20.39 -16.51 -6.56
N PRO A 79 -21.54 -16.29 -7.23
CA PRO A 79 -22.86 -16.39 -6.62
C PRO A 79 -23.12 -17.71 -5.89
N ASP A 80 -22.64 -18.84 -6.43
CA ASP A 80 -22.79 -20.16 -5.81
C ASP A 80 -22.02 -20.23 -4.49
N PHE A 81 -20.80 -19.70 -4.45
CA PHE A 81 -20.01 -19.62 -3.23
C PHE A 81 -20.68 -18.70 -2.21
N ILE A 82 -21.09 -17.49 -2.63
CA ILE A 82 -21.71 -16.53 -1.72
C ILE A 82 -23.02 -17.09 -1.13
N SER A 83 -23.84 -17.76 -1.94
CA SER A 83 -25.11 -18.34 -1.50
C SER A 83 -24.97 -19.47 -0.47
N GLN A 84 -23.83 -20.18 -0.44
CA GLN A 84 -23.55 -21.22 0.57
C GLN A 84 -23.29 -20.63 1.96
N TRP A 85 -22.78 -19.40 2.02
CA TRP A 85 -22.38 -18.72 3.26
C TRP A 85 -23.34 -17.57 3.62
N SER A 86 -24.40 -17.37 2.84
CA SER A 86 -25.38 -16.31 3.03
C SER A 86 -26.68 -16.89 3.58
N ASP A 87 -27.11 -16.38 4.73
CA ASP A 87 -28.46 -16.63 5.28
C ASP A 87 -29.55 -15.82 4.54
N SER A 88 -29.18 -15.08 3.48
CA SER A 88 -30.06 -14.19 2.73
C SER A 88 -30.95 -14.94 1.73
N VAL A 89 -32.15 -14.38 1.49
CA VAL A 89 -33.10 -14.92 0.50
C VAL A 89 -32.44 -14.97 -0.90
N PRO A 90 -32.60 -16.07 -1.66
CA PRO A 90 -32.08 -16.18 -3.01
C PRO A 90 -32.52 -14.98 -3.88
N GLY A 91 -31.55 -14.22 -4.39
CA GLY A 91 -31.81 -13.07 -5.28
C GLY A 91 -31.60 -11.68 -4.67
N GLN A 92 -31.30 -11.55 -3.36
CA GLN A 92 -30.89 -10.28 -2.75
C GLN A 92 -29.52 -10.41 -2.08
N LEU A 93 -28.46 -10.25 -2.85
CA LEU A 93 -27.09 -10.17 -2.33
C LEU A 93 -26.91 -8.84 -1.58
N HIS A 94 -26.69 -8.93 -0.29
CA HIS A 94 -26.32 -7.81 0.56
C HIS A 94 -24.80 -7.73 0.66
N TRP A 95 -24.24 -6.54 0.92
CA TRP A 95 -22.79 -6.37 1.02
C TRP A 95 -22.14 -7.28 2.08
N LYS A 96 -22.90 -7.69 3.09
CA LYS A 96 -22.45 -8.60 4.17
C LYS A 96 -22.10 -10.00 3.65
N ASP A 97 -22.71 -10.43 2.55
CA ASP A 97 -22.48 -11.76 1.98
C ASP A 97 -21.07 -11.87 1.37
N TYR A 98 -20.44 -10.73 1.06
CA TYR A 98 -19.06 -10.63 0.57
C TYR A 98 -18.02 -10.65 1.70
N TYR A 99 -18.38 -11.10 2.91
CA TYR A 99 -17.50 -11.10 4.08
C TYR A 99 -16.14 -11.75 3.81
N TRP A 100 -16.11 -12.90 3.13
CA TRP A 100 -14.88 -13.61 2.79
C TRP A 100 -13.98 -12.81 1.85
N VAL A 101 -14.54 -12.00 0.96
CA VAL A 101 -13.78 -11.08 0.12
C VAL A 101 -13.09 -10.02 0.98
N PHE A 102 -13.79 -9.44 1.96
CA PHE A 102 -13.22 -8.42 2.85
C PHE A 102 -12.13 -8.99 3.76
N LEU A 103 -12.33 -10.21 4.26
CA LEU A 103 -11.34 -10.91 5.07
C LEU A 103 -10.11 -11.28 4.24
N PHE A 104 -10.28 -11.79 3.02
CA PHE A 104 -9.18 -12.06 2.11
C PHE A 104 -8.40 -10.78 1.79
N ALA A 105 -9.11 -9.69 1.44
CA ALA A 105 -8.53 -8.37 1.21
C ALA A 105 -7.73 -7.86 2.42
N PHE A 106 -8.24 -8.09 3.64
CA PHE A 106 -7.55 -7.75 4.88
C PHE A 106 -6.23 -8.51 5.01
N LEU A 107 -6.31 -9.83 4.90
CA LEU A 107 -5.16 -10.73 5.10
C LEU A 107 -4.09 -10.50 4.05
N ILE A 108 -4.46 -10.41 2.77
CA ILE A 108 -3.49 -10.17 1.69
C ILE A 108 -2.85 -8.78 1.83
N GLY A 109 -3.64 -7.76 2.21
CA GLY A 109 -3.15 -6.43 2.50
C GLY A 109 -2.13 -6.40 3.64
N ALA A 110 -2.45 -7.06 4.75
CA ALA A 110 -1.53 -7.19 5.89
C ALA A 110 -0.26 -7.96 5.50
N SER A 111 -0.41 -9.15 4.90
CA SER A 111 0.71 -10.05 4.59
C SER A 111 1.69 -9.43 3.60
N THR A 112 1.20 -8.83 2.52
CA THR A 112 2.04 -8.18 1.50
C THR A 112 2.81 -6.99 2.08
N THR A 113 2.12 -6.18 2.89
CA THR A 113 2.75 -5.03 3.55
C THR A 113 3.81 -5.44 4.55
N ILE A 114 3.58 -6.49 5.35
CA ILE A 114 4.60 -7.01 6.28
C ILE A 114 5.82 -7.53 5.54
N ALA A 115 5.61 -8.14 4.36
CA ALA A 115 6.65 -8.69 3.51
C ALA A 115 7.40 -7.61 2.70
N GLU A 116 6.88 -6.38 2.62
CA GLU A 116 7.45 -5.32 1.81
C GLU A 116 8.87 -4.91 2.30
N PRO A 117 9.91 -5.06 1.47
CA PRO A 117 11.29 -4.76 1.88
C PRO A 117 11.53 -3.27 2.17
N SER A 118 10.87 -2.38 1.43
CA SER A 118 10.97 -0.94 1.62
C SER A 118 10.48 -0.51 3.01
N LEU A 119 9.42 -1.16 3.52
CA LEU A 119 8.88 -0.91 4.85
C LEU A 119 9.85 -1.35 5.94
N ILE A 120 10.55 -2.46 5.75
CA ILE A 120 11.59 -2.92 6.68
C ILE A 120 12.70 -1.87 6.78
N ALA A 121 13.18 -1.37 5.63
CA ALA A 121 14.24 -0.36 5.58
C ALA A 121 13.82 0.94 6.28
N VAL A 122 12.60 1.44 6.01
CA VAL A 122 12.07 2.65 6.63
C VAL A 122 11.86 2.47 8.13
N ALA A 123 11.39 1.30 8.58
CA ALA A 123 11.22 1.01 10.00
C ALA A 123 12.55 0.93 10.76
N ILE A 124 13.59 0.34 10.16
CA ILE A 124 14.94 0.33 10.74
C ILE A 124 15.47 1.76 10.83
N LYS A 125 15.34 2.55 9.76
CA LYS A 125 15.79 3.96 9.78
C LYS A 125 15.04 4.79 10.80
N ALA A 126 13.72 4.63 10.91
CA ALA A 126 12.91 5.29 11.93
C ALA A 126 13.37 4.94 13.35
N ASN A 127 13.69 3.68 13.61
CA ASN A 127 14.19 3.24 14.91
C ASN A 127 15.55 3.88 15.25
N GLU A 128 16.48 3.88 14.29
CA GLU A 128 17.81 4.51 14.45
C GLU A 128 17.71 6.03 14.71
N VAL A 129 16.91 6.76 13.92
CA VAL A 129 16.82 8.23 14.04
C VAL A 129 16.00 8.68 15.26
N SER A 130 15.12 7.81 15.77
CA SER A 130 14.30 8.10 16.96
C SER A 130 14.97 7.68 18.28
N GLY A 131 16.19 7.14 18.23
CA GLY A 131 16.87 6.63 19.43
C GLY A 131 16.14 5.44 20.07
N GLY A 132 15.43 4.64 19.27
CA GLY A 132 14.67 3.48 19.74
C GLY A 132 13.24 3.76 20.17
N ALA A 133 12.78 5.02 20.18
CA ALA A 133 11.41 5.37 20.57
C ALA A 133 10.34 4.76 19.63
N ILE A 134 10.67 4.58 18.35
CA ILE A 134 9.81 3.92 17.36
C ILE A 134 10.31 2.50 17.17
N GLY A 135 9.55 1.50 17.63
CA GLY A 135 9.93 0.10 17.44
C GLY A 135 9.80 -0.33 15.97
N VAL A 136 10.80 -1.06 15.45
CA VAL A 136 10.79 -1.58 14.06
C VAL A 136 9.54 -2.42 13.80
N TRP A 137 9.23 -3.38 14.69
CA TRP A 137 8.04 -4.23 14.56
C TRP A 137 6.74 -3.46 14.79
N GLY A 138 6.72 -2.52 15.74
CA GLY A 138 5.54 -1.70 16.03
C GLY A 138 5.11 -0.87 14.82
N LEU A 139 6.06 -0.21 14.16
CA LEU A 139 5.79 0.54 12.94
C LEU A 139 5.30 -0.37 11.81
N ARG A 140 5.96 -1.52 11.59
CA ARG A 140 5.59 -2.47 10.54
C ARG A 140 4.15 -2.98 10.71
N ILE A 141 3.77 -3.33 11.94
CA ILE A 141 2.41 -3.79 12.25
C ILE A 141 1.41 -2.64 12.07
N ALA A 142 1.74 -1.43 12.53
CA ALA A 142 0.86 -0.26 12.36
C ALA A 142 0.57 0.03 10.88
N VAL A 143 1.61 0.00 10.04
CA VAL A 143 1.47 0.20 8.59
C VAL A 143 0.67 -0.95 7.97
N ALA A 144 0.99 -2.20 8.29
CA ALA A 144 0.27 -3.37 7.76
C ALA A 144 -1.22 -3.38 8.12
N LEU A 145 -1.57 -3.01 9.36
CA LEU A 145 -2.96 -2.85 9.78
C LEU A 145 -3.66 -1.72 9.02
N GLY A 146 -2.97 -0.60 8.79
CA GLY A 146 -3.49 0.49 7.97
C GLY A 146 -3.82 0.02 6.56
N VAL A 147 -2.88 -0.65 5.88
CA VAL A 147 -3.10 -1.20 4.55
C VAL A 147 -4.24 -2.22 4.55
N ALA A 148 -4.25 -3.15 5.50
CA ALA A 148 -5.29 -4.18 5.61
C ALA A 148 -6.69 -3.58 5.76
N VAL A 149 -6.88 -2.63 6.69
CA VAL A 149 -8.15 -1.93 6.88
C VAL A 149 -8.52 -1.11 5.64
N GLY A 150 -7.56 -0.40 5.05
CA GLY A 150 -7.78 0.41 3.86
C GLY A 150 -8.25 -0.43 2.67
N ILE A 151 -7.58 -1.55 2.38
CA ILE A 151 -7.95 -2.44 1.28
C ILE A 151 -9.30 -3.09 1.58
N SER A 152 -9.57 -3.58 2.79
CA SER A 152 -10.89 -4.13 3.13
C SER A 152 -12.02 -3.11 2.93
N LEU A 153 -11.81 -1.86 3.37
CA LEU A 153 -12.78 -0.78 3.17
C LEU A 153 -12.95 -0.43 1.68
N GLY A 154 -11.84 -0.38 0.93
CA GLY A 154 -11.88 -0.14 -0.51
C GLY A 154 -12.61 -1.26 -1.25
N THR A 155 -12.40 -2.52 -0.87
CA THR A 155 -13.13 -3.67 -1.42
C THR A 155 -14.61 -3.61 -1.08
N TRP A 156 -14.97 -3.26 0.17
CA TRP A 156 -16.35 -3.00 0.55
C TRP A 156 -16.98 -1.89 -0.30
N ARG A 157 -16.23 -0.83 -0.58
CA ARG A 157 -16.64 0.25 -1.48
C ARG A 157 -16.87 -0.26 -2.91
N ILE A 158 -16.02 -1.15 -3.44
CA ILE A 158 -16.19 -1.73 -4.78
C ILE A 158 -17.51 -2.53 -4.85
N VAL A 159 -17.79 -3.35 -3.84
CA VAL A 159 -19.03 -4.14 -3.77
C VAL A 159 -20.27 -3.22 -3.71
N THR A 160 -20.24 -2.24 -2.82
CA THR A 160 -21.39 -1.33 -2.58
C THR A 160 -21.57 -0.26 -3.66
N GLY A 161 -20.51 0.12 -4.36
CA GLY A 161 -20.56 1.11 -5.43
C GLY A 161 -20.55 2.56 -5.00
N TYR A 162 -20.21 2.85 -3.75
CA TYR A 162 -20.11 4.24 -3.31
C TYR A 162 -18.96 4.98 -4.03
N PRO A 163 -19.12 6.29 -4.30
CA PRO A 163 -18.07 7.07 -4.95
C PRO A 163 -16.78 7.17 -4.10
N ILE A 164 -15.60 7.00 -4.72
CA ILE A 164 -14.30 7.04 -4.02
C ILE A 164 -14.10 8.31 -3.21
N HIS A 165 -14.50 9.44 -3.78
CA HIS A 165 -14.09 10.76 -3.29
C HIS A 165 -14.53 10.99 -1.85
N TRP A 166 -15.69 10.45 -1.43
CA TRP A 166 -16.14 10.54 -0.04
C TRP A 166 -15.17 9.90 0.96
N PHE A 167 -14.60 8.75 0.60
CA PHE A 167 -13.63 8.04 1.45
C PHE A 167 -12.28 8.74 1.47
N ILE A 168 -11.81 9.20 0.31
CA ILE A 168 -10.51 9.86 0.21
C ILE A 168 -10.55 11.22 0.91
N ILE A 169 -11.60 12.02 0.69
CA ILE A 169 -11.77 13.33 1.36
C ILE A 169 -11.87 13.13 2.88
N SER A 170 -12.73 12.21 3.35
CA SER A 170 -12.87 11.97 4.79
C SER A 170 -11.58 11.45 5.43
N GLY A 171 -10.88 10.52 4.79
CA GLY A 171 -9.61 10.02 5.28
C GLY A 171 -8.53 11.11 5.31
N TYR A 172 -8.45 11.99 4.31
CA TYR A 172 -7.51 13.11 4.35
C TYR A 172 -7.87 14.15 5.41
N ILE A 173 -9.17 14.39 5.67
CA ILE A 173 -9.59 15.22 6.80
C ILE A 173 -9.05 14.63 8.11
N VAL A 174 -9.16 13.31 8.32
CA VAL A 174 -8.58 12.62 9.49
C VAL A 174 -7.06 12.80 9.52
N VAL A 175 -6.37 12.61 8.40
CA VAL A 175 -4.91 12.78 8.30
C VAL A 175 -4.49 14.20 8.69
N VAL A 176 -5.17 15.23 8.16
CA VAL A 176 -4.89 16.64 8.47
C VAL A 176 -5.10 16.92 9.95
N ILE A 177 -6.21 16.44 10.52
CA ILE A 177 -6.52 16.59 11.94
C ILE A 177 -5.46 15.91 12.81
N GLN A 178 -5.09 14.66 12.50
CA GLN A 178 -4.05 13.94 13.23
C GLN A 178 -2.68 14.62 13.11
N THR A 179 -2.36 15.19 11.95
CA THR A 179 -1.08 15.89 11.71
C THR A 179 -0.88 17.05 12.69
N ILE A 180 -1.96 17.73 13.10
CA ILE A 180 -1.90 18.85 14.06
C ILE A 180 -1.45 18.36 15.46
N TRP A 181 -1.84 17.15 15.85
CA TRP A 181 -1.59 16.60 17.19
C TRP A 181 -0.49 15.54 17.25
N ALA A 182 -0.03 15.02 16.11
CA ALA A 182 1.00 14.00 16.05
C ALA A 182 2.40 14.57 16.39
N PRO A 183 3.29 13.77 16.98
CA PRO A 183 4.69 14.16 17.17
C PRO A 183 5.35 14.53 15.84
N LYS A 184 6.06 15.67 15.80
CA LYS A 184 6.70 16.19 14.57
C LYS A 184 7.64 15.19 13.89
N MET A 185 8.27 14.30 14.67
CA MET A 185 9.18 13.26 14.15
C MET A 185 8.44 12.17 13.36
N ILE A 186 7.16 11.93 13.66
CA ILE A 186 6.38 10.85 13.06
C ILE A 186 5.69 11.32 11.79
N VAL A 187 5.34 12.60 11.68
CA VAL A 187 4.60 13.12 10.53
C VAL A 187 5.31 12.78 9.21
N PRO A 188 6.61 13.08 8.99
CA PRO A 188 7.28 12.69 7.74
C PRO A 188 7.24 11.18 7.50
N LEU A 189 7.45 10.39 8.56
CA LEU A 189 7.44 8.93 8.49
C LEU A 189 6.07 8.37 8.11
N ALA A 190 4.97 8.97 8.60
CA ALA A 190 3.61 8.57 8.29
C ALA A 190 3.27 8.83 6.82
N TYR A 191 3.66 9.99 6.29
CA TYR A 191 3.45 10.33 4.89
C TYR A 191 4.35 9.49 3.96
N ASP A 192 5.59 9.22 4.35
CA ASP A 192 6.47 8.29 3.62
C ASP A 192 5.94 6.86 3.66
N SER A 193 5.32 6.43 4.77
CA SER A 193 4.75 5.09 4.90
C SER A 193 3.66 4.82 3.86
N GLY A 194 2.87 5.85 3.49
CA GLY A 194 1.90 5.73 2.39
C GLY A 194 2.56 5.55 1.02
N GLY A 195 3.75 6.10 0.80
CA GLY A 195 4.54 5.87 -0.43
C GLY A 195 5.25 4.52 -0.42
N VAL A 196 5.72 4.08 0.75
CA VAL A 196 6.33 2.76 0.97
C VAL A 196 5.35 1.64 0.67
N THR A 197 4.08 1.75 1.10
CA THR A 197 3.07 0.73 0.80
C THR A 197 2.64 0.73 -0.66
N THR A 198 3.02 1.77 -1.43
CA THR A 198 2.87 1.77 -2.89
C THR A 198 4.03 1.11 -3.64
N SER A 199 4.94 0.42 -2.95
CA SER A 199 6.12 -0.15 -3.58
C SER A 199 5.88 -1.54 -4.18
N THR A 200 6.99 -2.23 -4.41
CA THR A 200 7.10 -3.36 -5.33
C THR A 200 6.14 -4.50 -5.04
N VAL A 201 5.94 -4.92 -3.79
CA VAL A 201 5.15 -6.12 -3.48
C VAL A 201 3.66 -5.79 -3.37
N THR A 202 3.30 -4.78 -2.59
CA THR A 202 1.89 -4.53 -2.23
C THR A 202 1.05 -4.05 -3.41
N VAL A 203 1.49 -3.06 -4.19
CA VAL A 203 0.65 -2.46 -5.24
C VAL A 203 0.23 -3.45 -6.31
N PRO A 204 1.13 -4.26 -6.88
CA PRO A 204 0.74 -5.17 -7.94
C PRO A 204 -0.32 -6.18 -7.46
N LEU A 205 -0.19 -6.70 -6.23
CA LEU A 205 -1.20 -7.58 -5.63
C LEU A 205 -2.53 -6.87 -5.39
N VAL A 206 -2.50 -5.66 -4.83
CA VAL A 206 -3.70 -4.85 -4.59
C VAL A 206 -4.40 -4.48 -5.89
N ALA A 207 -3.64 -4.12 -6.93
CA ALA A 207 -4.17 -3.83 -8.25
C ALA A 207 -4.80 -5.07 -8.89
N ALA A 208 -4.17 -6.25 -8.78
CA ALA A 208 -4.74 -7.49 -9.29
C ALA A 208 -6.05 -7.87 -8.58
N LEU A 209 -6.10 -7.74 -7.25
CA LEU A 209 -7.31 -7.94 -6.46
C LEU A 209 -8.41 -6.95 -6.86
N GLY A 210 -8.08 -5.65 -6.88
CA GLY A 210 -9.03 -4.59 -7.21
C GLY A 210 -9.57 -4.72 -8.64
N LEU A 211 -8.71 -5.03 -9.60
CA LEU A 211 -9.09 -5.27 -10.99
C LEU A 211 -9.99 -6.50 -11.10
N GLY A 212 -9.59 -7.63 -10.52
CA GLY A 212 -10.40 -8.86 -10.55
C GLY A 212 -11.78 -8.65 -9.93
N LEU A 213 -11.87 -7.95 -8.79
CA LEU A 213 -13.15 -7.63 -8.16
C LEU A 213 -14.01 -6.66 -8.98
N ALA A 214 -13.40 -5.66 -9.60
CA ALA A 214 -14.13 -4.72 -10.44
C ALA A 214 -14.60 -5.35 -11.76
N GLU A 215 -13.93 -6.41 -12.23
CA GLU A 215 -14.36 -7.19 -13.40
C GLU A 215 -15.49 -8.17 -13.08
N THR A 216 -15.54 -8.70 -11.86
CA THR A 216 -16.55 -9.69 -11.45
C THR A 216 -17.80 -9.08 -10.82
N VAL A 217 -17.71 -7.89 -10.21
CA VAL A 217 -18.84 -7.19 -9.63
C VAL A 217 -19.55 -6.35 -10.71
N PRO A 218 -20.85 -6.60 -11.00
CA PRO A 218 -21.57 -5.87 -12.05
C PRO A 218 -21.61 -4.35 -11.83
N GLY A 219 -21.44 -3.60 -12.91
CA GLY A 219 -21.54 -2.13 -12.88
C GLY A 219 -20.32 -1.42 -12.27
N ARG A 220 -19.17 -2.10 -12.21
CA ARG A 220 -17.90 -1.53 -11.75
C ARG A 220 -16.92 -1.27 -12.89
N SER A 221 -16.09 -0.27 -12.69
CA SER A 221 -15.03 0.11 -13.61
C SER A 221 -13.70 -0.37 -13.06
N ALA A 222 -13.02 -1.26 -13.77
CA ALA A 222 -11.63 -1.65 -13.53
C ALA A 222 -10.71 -0.47 -13.18
N LEU A 223 -10.81 0.63 -13.95
CA LEU A 223 -9.95 1.80 -13.79
C LEU A 223 -10.28 2.65 -12.55
N ILE A 224 -11.55 2.98 -12.28
CA ILE A 224 -11.91 3.85 -11.14
C ILE A 224 -12.03 3.06 -9.83
N ASP A 225 -12.60 1.86 -9.90
CA ASP A 225 -12.89 1.03 -8.73
C ASP A 225 -11.69 0.15 -8.38
N GLY A 226 -11.13 -0.56 -9.37
CA GLY A 226 -10.00 -1.46 -9.16
C GLY A 226 -8.70 -0.75 -8.80
N PHE A 227 -8.21 0.15 -9.66
CA PHE A 227 -7.00 0.94 -9.34
C PHE A 227 -7.22 1.88 -8.14
N GLY A 228 -8.46 2.31 -7.90
CA GLY A 228 -8.81 3.13 -6.73
C GLY A 228 -8.45 2.50 -5.39
N LEU A 229 -8.30 1.17 -5.33
CA LEU A 229 -7.88 0.44 -4.12
C LEU A 229 -6.47 0.84 -3.65
N ILE A 230 -5.59 1.28 -4.57
CA ILE A 230 -4.25 1.77 -4.25
C ILE A 230 -4.31 3.03 -3.39
N ALA A 231 -5.30 3.90 -3.62
CA ALA A 231 -5.46 5.12 -2.83
C ALA A 231 -5.75 4.80 -1.36
N PHE A 232 -6.55 3.76 -1.08
CA PHE A 232 -6.79 3.29 0.28
C PHE A 232 -5.55 2.68 0.92
N ALA A 233 -4.79 1.88 0.16
CA ALA A 233 -3.54 1.27 0.62
C ALA A 233 -2.46 2.31 0.96
N SER A 234 -2.51 3.52 0.39
CA SER A 234 -1.61 4.63 0.71
C SER A 234 -2.12 5.50 1.87
N LEU A 235 -3.42 5.80 1.90
CA LEU A 235 -4.02 6.73 2.86
C LEU A 235 -4.08 6.18 4.29
N PHE A 236 -4.53 4.94 4.47
CA PHE A 236 -4.76 4.37 5.80
C PHE A 236 -3.48 4.15 6.62
N PRO A 237 -2.32 3.77 6.03
CA PRO A 237 -1.05 3.78 6.74
C PRO A 237 -0.70 5.12 7.40
N MET A 238 -1.02 6.25 6.76
CA MET A 238 -0.78 7.56 7.35
C MET A 238 -1.55 7.70 8.67
N ILE A 239 -2.82 7.27 8.65
CA ILE A 239 -3.72 7.33 9.80
C ILE A 239 -3.25 6.42 10.93
N THR A 240 -2.90 5.16 10.62
CA THR A 240 -2.50 4.18 11.63
C THR A 240 -1.12 4.44 12.20
N VAL A 241 -0.16 4.95 11.40
CA VAL A 241 1.18 5.33 11.90
C VAL A 241 1.09 6.53 12.84
N MET A 242 0.32 7.56 12.50
CA MET A 242 0.11 8.69 13.40
C MET A 242 -0.62 8.26 14.69
N GLY A 243 -1.63 7.40 14.57
CA GLY A 243 -2.33 6.83 15.72
C GLY A 243 -1.40 6.00 16.63
N TYR A 244 -0.56 5.14 16.04
CA TYR A 244 0.44 4.36 16.77
C TYR A 244 1.38 5.26 17.57
N ALA A 245 1.87 6.34 16.97
CA ALA A 245 2.74 7.29 17.65
C ALA A 245 2.06 8.02 18.80
N GLN A 246 0.82 8.49 18.60
CA GLN A 246 0.05 9.17 19.63
C GLN A 246 -0.19 8.24 20.83
N ILE A 247 -0.54 6.97 20.58
CA ILE A 247 -0.72 5.95 21.63
C ILE A 247 0.60 5.67 22.36
N THR A 248 1.71 5.56 21.63
CA THR A 248 3.04 5.29 22.20
C THR A 248 3.51 6.45 23.08
N GLU A 249 3.38 7.69 22.62
CA GLU A 249 3.75 8.89 23.38
C GLU A 249 2.88 9.04 24.64
N TRP A 250 1.58 8.79 24.53
CA TRP A 250 0.66 8.83 25.66
C TRP A 250 1.00 7.78 26.72
N SER A 251 1.37 6.57 26.29
CA SER A 251 1.78 5.47 27.16
C SER A 251 3.10 5.81 27.87
N ALA A 252 4.08 6.39 27.15
CA ALA A 252 5.36 6.82 27.72
C ALA A 252 5.19 7.92 28.78
N LYS A 253 4.34 8.93 28.52
CA LYS A 253 4.02 9.99 29.50
C LYS A 253 3.38 9.44 30.77
N ARG A 254 2.50 8.43 30.66
CA ARG A 254 1.88 7.77 31.82
C ARG A 254 2.88 6.96 32.63
N SER A 255 3.80 6.23 31.99
CA SER A 255 4.83 5.47 32.70
C SER A 255 5.76 6.38 33.50
N SER A 256 6.25 7.46 32.88
CA SER A 256 7.11 8.44 33.54
C SER A 256 6.42 9.15 34.71
N LYS A 257 5.12 9.46 34.58
CA LYS A 257 4.33 10.04 35.68
C LYS A 257 4.22 9.07 36.86
N LYS A 258 3.96 7.79 36.60
CA LYS A 258 3.84 6.75 37.63
C LYS A 258 5.17 6.51 38.35
N GLU A 259 6.29 6.53 37.64
CA GLU A 259 7.63 6.43 38.23
C GLU A 259 7.95 7.61 39.14
N ARG A 260 7.59 8.85 38.75
CA ARG A 260 7.75 10.03 39.61
C ARG A 260 6.88 9.95 40.86
N GLU A 261 5.63 9.56 40.74
CA GLU A 261 4.72 9.36 41.88
C GLU A 261 5.19 8.24 42.82
N THR A 262 5.92 7.23 42.32
CA THR A 262 6.49 6.15 43.16
C THR A 262 7.82 6.57 43.80
N ALA A 263 8.58 7.48 43.18
CA ALA A 263 9.84 8.00 43.72
C ALA A 263 9.64 9.10 44.79
N GLU A 264 8.44 9.69 44.87
CA GLU A 264 8.06 10.69 45.87
C GLU A 264 7.43 10.08 47.15
N VAL A 265 7.28 8.75 47.21
CA VAL A 265 6.78 7.98 48.37
C VAL A 265 7.93 7.18 48.99
#